data_AF-A0A0K6H531-F1
#
_entry.id   AF-A0A0K6H531-F1
#
_cell.length_a   1.000
_cell.length_b   1.000
_cell.length_c   1.000
_cell.angle_alpha   90.00
_cell.angle_beta   90.00
_cell.angle_gamma   90.00
#
_symmetry.space_group_name_H-M   'P 1'
#
loop_
_entity.id
_entity.type
_entity.pdbx_description
1 polymer ?
#
loop_
_entity_poly.entity_id
_entity_poly.type
_entity_poly.pdbx_seq_one_letter_code
_entity_poly.pdbx_strand_id
1 'polypeptide(L)'
;MTKQFKPTIKRRIRHPGEIFKQQFIVRYNLKIQDAANKLHINRVQLSRFLNGHDAVTVTLARKLEVATNVSAEYWLNRQARFNLQEAQRQQQEVQAESLFG
;
A
#
# COMPACT_ATOMS: atom_id res chain seq x y z
N MET A 1 33.11 -16.21 -16.30
CA MET A 1 32.83 -14.98 -15.53
C MET A 1 31.43 -15.08 -14.92
N THR A 2 31.33 -15.67 -13.74
CA THR A 2 30.07 -15.76 -13.00
C THR A 2 29.76 -14.40 -12.38
N LYS A 3 28.80 -13.67 -12.95
CA LYS A 3 28.25 -12.47 -12.29
C LYS A 3 27.57 -12.92 -11.01
N GLN A 4 28.26 -12.78 -9.88
CA GLN A 4 27.65 -12.89 -8.57
C GLN A 4 26.53 -11.85 -8.48
N PHE A 5 25.29 -12.33 -8.41
CA PHE A 5 24.14 -11.50 -8.09
C PHE A 5 24.28 -11.08 -6.62
N LYS A 6 24.81 -9.88 -6.37
CA LYS A 6 24.81 -9.30 -5.03
C LYS A 6 23.36 -8.95 -4.68
N PRO A 7 22.75 -9.54 -3.65
CA PRO A 7 21.43 -9.11 -3.23
C PRO A 7 21.55 -7.68 -2.70
N THR A 8 21.14 -6.71 -3.51
CA THR A 8 20.97 -5.32 -3.04
C THR A 8 20.04 -5.38 -1.84
N ILE A 9 20.46 -4.81 -0.69
CA ILE A 9 19.63 -4.73 0.52
C ILE A 9 18.28 -4.13 0.13
N LYS A 10 17.25 -4.98 0.01
CA LYS A 10 15.94 -4.57 -0.50
C LYS A 10 15.21 -3.85 0.62
N ARG A 11 15.25 -2.51 0.60
CA ARG A 11 14.51 -1.69 1.57
C ARG A 11 13.04 -2.14 1.62
N ARG A 12 12.50 -2.31 2.84
CA ARG A 12 11.09 -2.63 3.06
C ARG A 12 10.22 -1.53 2.42
N ILE A 13 9.33 -1.94 1.53
CA ILE A 13 8.24 -1.14 1.02
C ILE A 13 7.21 -1.05 2.14
N ARG A 14 6.90 0.16 2.59
CA ARG A 14 5.86 0.38 3.60
C ARG A 14 4.48 0.25 2.97
N HIS A 15 3.55 -0.34 3.73
CA HIS A 15 2.15 -0.42 3.32
C HIS A 15 1.58 1.00 3.05
N PRO A 16 0.74 1.21 2.03
CA PRO A 16 0.17 2.53 1.74
C PRO A 16 -0.52 3.17 2.94
N GLY A 17 -1.20 2.38 3.77
CA GLY A 17 -1.83 2.87 5.01
C GLY A 17 -0.86 3.38 6.06
N GLU A 18 0.34 2.80 6.19
CA GLU A 18 1.38 3.36 7.06
C GLU A 18 1.85 4.73 6.55
N ILE A 19 1.98 4.87 5.21
CA ILE A 19 2.33 6.15 4.58
C ILE A 19 1.23 7.18 4.83
N PHE A 20 -0.04 6.80 4.62
CA PHE A 20 -1.16 7.70 4.84
C PHE A 20 -1.26 8.14 6.31
N LYS A 21 -1.07 7.20 7.25
CA LYS A 21 -1.03 7.48 8.69
C LYS A 21 0.00 8.55 9.03
N GLN A 22 1.23 8.41 8.53
CA GLN A 22 2.31 9.35 8.83
C GLN A 22 2.13 10.70 8.13
N GLN A 23 1.76 10.69 6.85
CA GLN A 23 1.72 11.91 6.03
C GLN A 23 0.48 12.77 6.27
N PHE A 24 -0.64 12.17 6.70
CA PHE A 24 -1.90 12.87 6.86
C PHE A 24 -2.44 12.82 8.28
N ILE A 25 -2.55 11.62 8.88
CA ILE A 25 -3.18 11.50 10.21
C ILE A 25 -2.29 12.13 11.29
N VAL A 26 -1.03 11.69 11.40
CA VAL A 26 -0.10 12.18 12.42
C VAL A 26 0.32 13.62 12.13
N ARG A 27 0.72 13.92 10.89
CA ARG A 27 1.21 15.24 10.50
C ARG A 27 0.21 16.38 10.77
N TYR A 28 -1.08 16.13 10.51
CA TYR A 28 -2.13 17.13 10.71
C TYR A 28 -2.94 16.90 12.00
N ASN A 29 -2.47 16.01 12.89
CA ASN A 29 -3.13 15.65 14.14
C ASN A 29 -4.64 15.34 14.00
N LEU A 30 -5.00 14.61 12.93
CA LEU A 30 -6.38 14.28 12.64
C LEU A 30 -6.87 13.16 13.56
N LYS A 31 -8.07 13.32 14.12
CA LYS A 31 -8.74 12.20 14.78
C LYS A 31 -9.12 11.16 13.74
N ILE A 32 -8.91 9.88 14.05
CA ILE A 32 -9.25 8.76 13.16
C ILE A 32 -10.74 8.79 12.79
N GLN A 33 -11.63 9.13 13.72
CA GLN A 33 -13.06 9.23 13.43
C GLN A 33 -13.36 10.30 12.38
N ASP A 34 -12.76 11.48 12.50
CA ASP A 34 -13.02 12.59 11.57
C ASP A 34 -12.48 12.27 10.17
N ALA A 35 -11.32 11.64 10.09
CA ALA A 35 -10.76 11.16 8.83
C ALA A 35 -11.62 10.07 8.18
N ALA A 36 -12.16 9.14 8.98
CA ALA A 36 -13.05 8.09 8.48
C ALA A 36 -14.34 8.69 7.91
N ASN A 37 -14.92 9.67 8.61
CA ASN A 37 -16.10 10.41 8.17
C ASN A 37 -15.84 11.14 6.83
N LYS A 38 -14.71 11.85 6.71
CA LYS A 38 -14.32 12.54 5.45
C LYS A 38 -14.10 11.57 4.28
N LEU A 39 -13.60 10.37 4.57
CA LEU A 39 -13.42 9.31 3.58
C LEU A 39 -14.70 8.52 3.29
N HIS A 40 -15.80 8.81 4.00
CA HIS A 40 -17.05 8.04 3.93
C HIS A 40 -16.81 6.54 4.10
N ILE A 41 -15.99 6.15 5.08
CA ILE A 41 -15.75 4.76 5.48
C ILE A 41 -15.96 4.64 6.99
N ASN A 42 -16.20 3.42 7.46
CA ASN A 42 -16.28 3.22 8.90
C ASN A 42 -14.89 3.31 9.56
N ARG A 43 -14.86 3.66 10.86
CA ARG A 43 -13.62 3.83 11.62
C ARG A 43 -12.77 2.55 11.68
N VAL A 44 -13.40 1.38 11.70
CA VAL A 44 -12.69 0.09 11.76
C VAL A 44 -11.92 -0.15 10.47
N GLN A 45 -12.54 0.08 9.31
CA GLN A 45 -11.93 0.00 7.99
C GLN A 45 -10.75 0.96 7.89
N LEU A 46 -10.92 2.23 8.31
CA LEU A 46 -9.79 3.17 8.32
C LEU A 46 -8.67 2.65 9.23
N SER A 47 -8.97 2.21 10.44
CA SER A 47 -7.96 1.69 11.38
C SER A 47 -7.18 0.51 10.80
N ARG A 48 -7.87 -0.47 10.20
CA ARG A 48 -7.27 -1.63 9.54
C ARG A 48 -6.37 -1.22 8.39
N PHE A 49 -6.82 -0.29 7.54
CA PHE A 49 -5.99 0.29 6.49
C PHE A 49 -4.73 0.96 7.06
N LEU A 50 -4.88 1.88 8.03
CA LEU A 50 -3.77 2.62 8.64
C LEU A 50 -2.70 1.72 9.28
N ASN A 51 -3.11 0.55 9.77
CA ASN A 51 -2.22 -0.43 10.40
C ASN A 51 -1.74 -1.53 9.44
N GLY A 52 -2.04 -1.41 8.15
CA GLY A 52 -1.52 -2.29 7.12
C GLY A 52 -2.24 -3.63 6.97
N HIS A 53 -3.44 -3.77 7.53
CA HIS A 53 -4.24 -4.99 7.44
C HIS A 53 -5.15 -5.03 6.20
N ASP A 54 -5.64 -3.87 5.75
CA ASP A 54 -6.50 -3.77 4.58
C ASP A 54 -5.75 -3.10 3.41
N ALA A 55 -5.79 -3.72 2.24
CA ALA A 55 -5.20 -3.20 1.02
C ALA A 55 -5.96 -1.98 0.48
N VAL A 56 -5.27 -1.15 -0.31
CA VAL A 56 -5.90 -0.10 -1.11
C VAL A 56 -6.68 -0.73 -2.27
N THR A 57 -8.01 -0.65 -2.20
CA THR A 57 -8.90 -0.91 -3.34
C THR A 57 -9.01 0.32 -4.24
N VAL A 58 -9.52 0.16 -5.46
CA VAL A 58 -9.79 1.29 -6.38
C VAL A 58 -10.70 2.33 -5.73
N THR A 59 -11.80 1.88 -5.10
CA THR A 59 -12.73 2.77 -4.39
C THR A 59 -12.05 3.53 -3.25
N LEU A 60 -11.20 2.86 -2.46
CA LEU A 60 -10.45 3.54 -1.41
C LEU A 60 -9.44 4.54 -2.02
N ALA A 61 -8.72 4.16 -3.07
CA ALA A 61 -7.78 5.05 -3.75
C ALA A 61 -8.43 6.35 -4.25
N ARG A 62 -9.63 6.27 -4.86
CA ARG A 62 -10.40 7.46 -5.27
C ARG A 62 -10.79 8.33 -4.08
N LYS A 63 -11.21 7.73 -2.96
CA LYS A 63 -11.51 8.46 -1.72
C LYS A 63 -10.28 9.16 -1.15
N LEU A 64 -9.13 8.48 -1.15
CA LEU A 64 -7.86 9.07 -0.70
C LEU A 64 -7.44 10.23 -1.60
N GLU A 65 -7.62 10.11 -2.92
CA GLU A 65 -7.34 11.19 -3.86
C GLU A 65 -8.15 12.44 -3.56
N VAL A 66 -9.48 12.32 -3.45
CA VAL A 66 -10.35 13.44 -3.10
C VAL A 66 -9.95 14.07 -1.75
N ALA A 67 -9.57 13.25 -0.77
CA ALA A 67 -9.23 13.73 0.57
C ALA A 67 -7.82 14.35 0.69
N THR A 68 -6.91 14.07 -0.24
CA THR A 68 -5.47 14.43 -0.09
C THR A 68 -4.85 15.15 -1.28
N ASN A 69 -5.55 15.22 -2.41
CA ASN A 69 -5.02 15.63 -3.72
C ASN A 69 -3.83 14.80 -4.22
N VAL A 70 -3.62 13.61 -3.65
CA VAL A 70 -2.63 12.63 -4.14
C VAL A 70 -3.33 11.60 -5.00
N SER A 71 -2.88 11.42 -6.24
CA SER A 71 -3.61 10.63 -7.24
C SER A 71 -3.95 9.21 -6.78
N ALA A 72 -5.12 8.70 -7.20
CA ALA A 72 -5.54 7.33 -6.93
C ALA A 72 -4.53 6.31 -7.48
N GLU A 73 -3.94 6.61 -8.64
CA GLU A 73 -2.87 5.83 -9.25
C GLU A 73 -1.65 5.70 -8.33
N TYR A 74 -1.22 6.78 -7.67
CA TYR A 74 -0.12 6.73 -6.72
C TYR A 74 -0.38 5.72 -5.59
N TRP A 75 -1.59 5.72 -5.03
CA TRP A 75 -1.95 4.80 -3.96
C TRP A 75 -1.99 3.34 -4.42
N LEU A 76 -2.55 3.09 -5.61
CA LEU A 76 -2.61 1.75 -6.22
C LEU A 76 -1.22 1.22 -6.59
N ASN A 77 -0.38 2.04 -7.22
CA ASN A 77 0.99 1.68 -7.58
C ASN A 77 1.81 1.35 -6.33
N ARG A 78 1.60 2.08 -5.23
CA ARG A 78 2.25 1.76 -3.95
C ARG A 78 1.76 0.44 -3.38
N GLN A 79 0.45 0.15 -3.44
CA GLN A 79 -0.10 -1.14 -3.01
C GLN A 79 0.48 -2.29 -3.82
N ALA A 80 0.54 -2.16 -5.15
CA ALA A 80 1.11 -3.17 -6.04
C ALA A 80 2.57 -3.46 -5.68
N ARG A 81 3.38 -2.43 -5.46
CA ARG A 81 4.79 -2.58 -5.03
C ARG A 81 4.92 -3.27 -3.67
N PHE A 82 4.04 -2.95 -2.72
CA PHE A 82 4.00 -3.60 -1.42
C PHE A 82 3.66 -5.09 -1.57
N ASN A 83 2.58 -5.41 -2.29
CA ASN A 83 2.11 -6.77 -2.51
C ASN A 83 3.18 -7.64 -3.20
N LEU A 84 3.86 -7.12 -4.23
CA LEU A 84 4.94 -7.84 -4.90
C LEU A 84 6.13 -8.11 -3.98
N GLN A 85 6.47 -7.18 -3.08
CA GLN A 85 7.53 -7.44 -2.09
C GLN A 85 7.11 -8.49 -1.06
N GLU A 86 5.87 -8.44 -0.57
CA GLU A 86 5.37 -9.43 0.40
C GLU A 86 5.26 -10.82 -0.23
N ALA A 87 4.74 -10.94 -1.46
CA ALA A 87 4.72 -12.20 -2.21
C ALA A 87 6.13 -12.81 -2.37
N GLN A 88 7.12 -11.97 -2.68
CA GLN A 88 8.52 -12.41 -2.75
C GLN A 88 9.09 -12.83 -1.38
N ARG A 89 8.72 -12.13 -0.30
CA ARG A 89 9.16 -12.49 1.06
C ARG A 89 8.52 -13.79 1.55
N GLN A 90 7.29 -14.05 1.14
CA GLN A 90 6.55 -15.28 1.46
C GLN A 90 6.91 -16.44 0.54
N GLN A 91 7.82 -16.24 -0.44
CA GLN A 91 8.16 -17.24 -1.46
C GLN A 91 6.90 -17.79 -2.13
N GLN A 92 5.94 -16.91 -2.42
CA GLN A 92 4.66 -17.31 -2.99
C GLN A 92 4.90 -18.03 -4.33
N GLU A 93 4.53 -19.30 -4.39
CA GLU A 93 4.57 -20.09 -5.62
C GLU A 93 3.43 -19.65 -6.55
N VAL A 94 3.74 -19.62 -7.85
CA VAL A 94 2.78 -19.31 -8.90
C VAL A 94 2.88 -20.38 -9.98
N GLN A 95 1.74 -20.84 -10.48
CA GLN A 95 1.69 -21.77 -11.61
C GLN A 95 1.57 -20.98 -12.91
N ALA A 96 2.66 -20.93 -13.68
CA ALA A 96 2.71 -20.28 -14.97
C ALA A 96 3.76 -20.94 -15.86
N GLU A 97 3.53 -20.91 -17.17
CA GLU A 97 4.47 -21.37 -18.20
C GLU A 97 4.98 -20.17 -19.00
N SER A 98 6.17 -20.32 -19.61
CA SER A 98 6.69 -19.29 -20.51
C SER A 98 5.84 -19.21 -21.78
N LEU A 99 5.41 -18.01 -22.16
CA LEU A 99 4.77 -17.77 -23.47
C LEU A 99 5.77 -17.81 -24.63
N PHE A 100 7.06 -17.73 -24.32
CA PHE A 100 8.13 -17.77 -25.30
C PHE A 100 8.93 -19.06 -25.02
N GLY A 101 8.48 -20.14 -25.67
CA GLY A 101 9.19 -21.41 -25.80
C GLY A 101 9.72 -21.56 -27.22
#